data_AF-A0A673ML37-F1
#
_entry.id   AF-A0A673ML37-F1
#
_cell.length_a   1.000
_cell.length_b   1.000
_cell.length_c   1.000
_cell.angle_alpha   90.00
_cell.angle_beta   90.00
_cell.angle_gamma   90.00
#
_symmetry.space_group_name_H-M   'P 1'
#
loop_
_entity.id
_entity.type
_entity.pdbx_description
1 polymer ?
#
loop_
_entity_poly.entity_id
_entity_poly.type
_entity_poly.pdbx_seq_one_letter_code
_entity_poly.pdbx_strand_id
1 'polypeptide(L)'
;MDRWMDGRLKLYYEASHPNRQMGLFDKLAGWLGLKKKEVNVLCLGLDNSGKTTIINQLKPSNAQAQDIVPTIGFSIEKFKTSSLSFTVFDMSGQGRYRNLWEHYYKEGQAIIFVIDSGDKLRMVVAKEELDTLLNHPDIKHRRIPILFFANKMDLRDALSAVKVSQLLCLENIKDKPWHICASDAVKGEGLQEGVDWLQETHCADPREEVIADIKHSGDSELRAQCQIVSFSHA
;
A
#
# COMPACT_ATOMS: atom_id res chain seq x y z
N MET A 1 23.56 19.05 -26.77
CA MET A 1 23.23 18.34 -25.52
C MET A 1 22.51 19.31 -24.56
N ASP A 2 21.57 20.10 -25.08
CA ASP A 2 20.16 19.74 -25.36
C ASP A 2 19.39 19.70 -24.04
N ARG A 3 19.00 20.86 -23.48
CA ARG A 3 17.81 21.64 -23.88
C ARG A 3 16.49 20.83 -23.89
N TRP A 4 16.41 19.77 -23.08
CA TRP A 4 15.22 18.94 -22.87
C TRP A 4 15.06 18.49 -21.40
N MET A 5 15.00 19.39 -20.40
CA MET A 5 14.65 19.01 -19.01
C MET A 5 13.96 20.11 -18.18
N ASP A 6 13.24 21.07 -18.78
CA ASP A 6 12.71 22.21 -17.99
C ASP A 6 11.19 22.16 -17.72
N GLY A 7 10.42 21.35 -18.45
CA GLY A 7 8.96 21.28 -18.25
C GLY A 7 8.49 20.30 -17.17
N ARG A 8 9.14 19.12 -17.08
CA ARG A 8 8.69 18.02 -16.21
C ARG A 8 9.06 18.20 -14.74
N LEU A 9 10.21 18.81 -14.46
CA LEU A 9 10.62 19.18 -13.10
C LEU A 9 9.74 20.30 -12.52
N LYS A 10 9.27 21.23 -13.36
CA LYS A 10 8.35 22.30 -12.94
C LYS A 10 6.97 21.77 -12.54
N LEU A 11 6.42 20.83 -13.31
CA LEU A 11 5.19 20.12 -12.94
C LEU A 11 5.36 19.29 -11.66
N TYR A 12 6.53 18.68 -11.44
CA TYR A 12 6.84 17.92 -10.21
C TYR A 12 6.97 18.85 -8.99
N TYR A 13 7.57 20.03 -9.15
CA TYR A 13 7.72 21.03 -8.10
C TYR A 13 6.37 21.68 -7.73
N GLU A 14 5.55 22.01 -8.72
CA GLU A 14 4.20 22.56 -8.52
C GLU A 14 3.22 21.52 -7.93
N ALA A 15 3.35 20.23 -8.27
CA ALA A 15 2.55 19.16 -7.69
C ALA A 15 2.96 18.77 -6.26
N SER A 16 4.23 18.97 -5.89
CA SER A 16 4.76 18.68 -4.55
C SER A 16 4.60 19.84 -3.55
N HIS A 17 4.39 21.06 -4.04
CA HIS A 17 4.22 22.26 -3.21
C HIS A 17 3.02 23.10 -3.68
N PRO A 18 1.76 22.62 -3.50
CA PRO A 18 0.61 23.46 -3.76
C PRO A 18 0.69 24.65 -2.81
N ASN A 19 0.86 25.85 -3.36
CA ASN A 19 0.84 27.12 -2.64
C ASN A 19 -0.60 27.36 -2.16
N ARG A 20 -1.01 26.62 -1.13
CA ARG A 20 -2.37 26.57 -0.62
C ARG A 20 -2.42 27.52 0.56
N GLN A 21 -2.87 28.75 0.34
CA GLN A 21 -3.45 29.52 1.43
C GLN A 21 -4.59 28.67 1.99
N MET A 22 -4.38 28.05 3.16
CA MET A 22 -5.42 27.31 3.87
C MET A 22 -6.49 28.30 4.32
N GLY A 23 -7.57 28.36 3.55
CA GLY A 23 -8.76 29.12 3.91
C GLY A 23 -9.40 28.58 5.18
N LEU A 24 -10.15 29.43 5.88
CA LEU A 24 -10.88 29.10 7.10
C LEU A 24 -11.79 27.87 6.94
N PHE A 25 -12.29 27.62 5.72
CA PHE A 25 -13.09 26.46 5.35
C PHE A 25 -12.32 25.12 5.37
N ASP A 26 -11.05 25.09 4.95
CA ASP A 26 -10.22 23.87 5.02
C ASP A 26 -9.92 23.52 6.50
N LYS A 27 -9.80 24.52 7.38
CA LYS A 27 -9.65 24.36 8.83
C LYS A 27 -10.95 23.89 9.49
N LEU A 28 -12.09 24.45 9.09
CA LEU A 28 -13.42 24.04 9.55
C LEU A 28 -13.77 22.62 9.10
N ALA A 29 -13.46 22.23 7.86
CA ALA A 29 -13.64 20.86 7.37
C ALA A 29 -12.73 19.86 8.08
N GLY A 30 -11.49 20.27 8.42
CA GLY A 30 -10.58 19.51 9.27
C GLY A 30 -11.09 19.35 10.71
N TRP A 31 -11.67 20.42 11.29
CA TRP A 31 -12.26 20.42 12.64
C TRP A 31 -13.55 19.61 12.73
N LEU A 32 -14.37 19.62 11.66
CA LEU A 32 -15.59 18.81 11.53
C LEU A 32 -15.31 17.34 11.15
N GLY A 33 -14.04 16.92 11.01
CA GLY A 33 -13.68 15.54 10.69
C GLY A 33 -14.03 15.09 9.26
N LEU A 34 -14.29 16.03 8.34
CA LEU A 34 -14.77 15.74 6.99
C LEU A 34 -13.66 15.39 5.98
N LYS A 35 -12.39 15.59 6.33
CA LYS A 35 -11.25 15.29 5.44
C LYS A 35 -10.73 13.87 5.69
N LYS A 36 -10.90 12.97 4.71
CA LYS A 36 -10.32 11.62 4.74
C LYS A 36 -8.80 11.70 4.89
N LYS A 37 -8.24 10.83 5.74
CA LYS A 37 -6.78 10.72 5.92
C LYS A 37 -6.16 10.26 4.61
N GLU A 38 -5.14 10.97 4.15
CA GLU A 38 -4.37 10.62 2.96
C GLU A 38 -3.26 9.62 3.34
N VAL A 39 -3.07 8.59 2.52
CA VAL A 39 -2.07 7.54 2.73
C VAL A 39 -1.28 7.32 1.45
N ASN A 40 0.05 7.43 1.56
CA ASN A 40 0.98 7.12 0.48
C ASN A 40 1.27 5.62 0.46
N VAL A 41 1.02 4.96 -0.66
CA VAL A 41 1.20 3.51 -0.82
C VAL A 41 2.13 3.23 -1.98
N LEU A 42 3.09 2.34 -1.78
CA LEU A 42 3.93 1.85 -2.86
C LEU A 42 3.29 0.58 -3.42
N CYS A 43 2.99 0.57 -4.73
CA CYS A 43 2.57 -0.64 -5.41
C CYS A 43 3.79 -1.25 -6.14
N LEU A 44 4.25 -2.39 -5.63
CA LEU A 44 5.49 -3.06 -6.02
C LEU A 44 5.21 -4.50 -6.50
N GLY A 45 6.20 -5.11 -7.15
CA GLY A 45 6.11 -6.45 -7.73
C GLY A 45 6.63 -6.48 -9.16
N LEU A 46 6.83 -7.69 -9.69
CA LEU A 46 7.46 -7.88 -11.01
C LEU A 46 6.63 -7.28 -12.16
N ASP A 47 7.27 -7.06 -13.30
CA ASP A 47 6.56 -6.70 -14.52
C ASP A 47 5.51 -7.77 -14.88
N ASN A 48 4.41 -7.31 -15.48
CA ASN A 48 3.25 -8.13 -15.83
C ASN A 48 2.50 -8.76 -14.63
N SER A 49 2.82 -8.45 -13.37
CA SER A 49 2.05 -8.99 -12.23
C SER A 49 0.62 -8.44 -12.10
N GLY A 50 0.32 -7.33 -12.78
CA GLY A 50 -1.02 -6.72 -12.82
C GLY A 50 -1.22 -5.50 -11.91
N LYS A 51 -0.13 -4.89 -11.40
CA LYS A 51 -0.18 -3.69 -10.54
C LYS A 51 -1.08 -2.58 -11.07
N THR A 52 -0.80 -2.09 -12.28
CA THR A 52 -1.57 -1.01 -12.91
C THR A 52 -3.03 -1.41 -13.13
N THR A 53 -3.30 -2.68 -13.45
CA THR A 53 -4.66 -3.23 -13.58
C THR A 53 -5.41 -3.21 -12.27
N ILE A 54 -4.80 -3.66 -11.17
CA ILE A 54 -5.40 -3.59 -9.83
C ILE A 54 -5.73 -2.14 -9.46
N ILE A 55 -4.77 -1.23 -9.63
CA ILE A 55 -4.96 0.18 -9.29
C ILE A 55 -6.05 0.80 -10.14
N ASN A 56 -6.10 0.47 -11.44
CA ASN A 56 -7.16 0.92 -12.34
C ASN A 56 -8.53 0.42 -11.87
N GLN A 57 -8.63 -0.87 -11.52
CA GLN A 57 -9.88 -1.49 -11.08
C GLN A 57 -10.42 -0.89 -9.76
N LEU A 58 -9.53 -0.43 -8.88
CA LEU A 58 -9.89 0.23 -7.62
C LEU A 58 -10.39 1.67 -7.79
N LYS A 59 -10.23 2.26 -8.98
CA LYS A 59 -10.79 3.59 -9.28
C LYS A 59 -12.29 3.49 -9.57
N PRO A 60 -13.06 4.57 -9.34
CA PRO A 60 -14.43 4.68 -9.81
C PRO A 60 -14.52 4.39 -11.32
N SER A 61 -15.58 3.71 -11.76
CA SER A 61 -15.72 3.21 -13.14
C SER A 61 -15.54 4.28 -14.22
N ASN A 62 -15.90 5.53 -13.94
CA ASN A 62 -15.74 6.65 -14.88
C ASN A 62 -14.29 7.18 -14.99
N ALA A 63 -13.40 6.74 -14.11
CA ALA A 63 -11.97 7.11 -14.08
C ALA A 63 -11.05 5.94 -14.46
N GLN A 64 -11.61 4.79 -14.83
CA GLN A 64 -10.86 3.63 -15.28
C GLN A 64 -10.38 3.84 -16.73
N ALA A 65 -9.11 3.56 -16.97
CA ALA A 65 -8.56 3.47 -18.32
C ALA A 65 -9.06 2.21 -19.02
N GLN A 66 -9.33 2.31 -20.32
CA GLN A 66 -9.72 1.18 -21.17
C GLN A 66 -8.51 0.31 -21.51
N ASP A 67 -7.39 0.94 -21.86
CA ASP A 67 -6.15 0.28 -22.23
C ASP A 67 -5.08 0.50 -21.16
N ILE A 68 -4.42 -0.60 -20.77
CA ILE A 68 -3.32 -0.58 -19.82
C ILE A 68 -2.06 -1.03 -20.54
N VAL A 69 -1.03 -0.18 -20.50
CA VAL A 69 0.28 -0.44 -21.11
C VAL A 69 1.35 -0.63 -20.04
N PRO A 70 2.46 -1.32 -20.33
CA PRO A 70 3.55 -1.47 -19.37
C PRO A 70 4.09 -0.11 -18.87
N THR A 71 4.07 0.10 -17.56
CA THR A 71 4.54 1.35 -16.93
C THR A 71 6.04 1.55 -17.11
N ILE A 72 6.43 2.77 -17.48
CA ILE A 72 7.83 3.21 -17.58
C ILE A 72 8.15 4.06 -16.34
N GLY A 73 9.14 3.63 -15.56
CA GLY A 73 9.49 4.32 -14.32
C GLY A 73 8.43 4.14 -13.23
N PHE A 74 7.49 5.08 -13.11
CA PHE A 74 6.35 5.02 -12.19
C PHE A 74 5.21 5.94 -12.66
N SER A 75 4.01 5.75 -12.10
CA SER A 75 2.93 6.74 -12.13
C SER A 75 2.39 7.00 -10.71
N ILE A 76 1.69 8.12 -10.54
CA ILE A 76 1.00 8.44 -9.29
C ILE A 76 -0.49 8.38 -9.56
N GLU A 77 -1.15 7.47 -8.87
CA GLU A 77 -2.58 7.21 -9.01
C GLU A 77 -3.30 7.48 -7.70
N LYS A 78 -4.60 7.77 -7.78
CA LYS A 78 -5.42 8.02 -6.60
C LYS A 78 -6.73 7.26 -6.66
N PHE A 79 -7.09 6.64 -5.54
CA PHE A 79 -8.42 6.09 -5.32
C PHE A 79 -8.86 6.36 -3.87
N LYS A 80 -10.15 6.20 -3.58
CA LYS A 80 -10.73 6.51 -2.26
C LYS A 80 -11.54 5.32 -1.77
N THR A 81 -11.40 5.00 -0.49
CA THR A 81 -12.32 4.11 0.23
C THR A 81 -13.26 4.93 1.10
N SER A 82 -14.08 4.31 1.94
CA SER A 82 -14.92 4.99 2.94
C SER A 82 -14.09 5.89 3.86
N SER A 83 -12.98 5.38 4.39
CA SER A 83 -12.19 6.04 5.44
C SER A 83 -10.93 6.76 4.94
N LEU A 84 -10.32 6.30 3.84
CA LEU A 84 -9.01 6.77 3.39
C LEU A 84 -9.03 7.31 1.96
N SER A 85 -8.06 8.18 1.66
CA SER A 85 -7.68 8.54 0.30
C SER A 85 -6.27 8.02 0.03
N PHE A 86 -6.15 7.09 -0.91
CA PHE A 86 -4.89 6.47 -1.26
C PHE A 86 -4.21 7.26 -2.38
N THR A 87 -2.94 7.62 -2.17
CA THR A 87 -2.02 8.07 -3.22
C THR A 87 -1.05 6.93 -3.48
N VAL A 88 -1.21 6.26 -4.62
CA VAL A 88 -0.44 5.07 -4.97
C VAL A 88 0.67 5.44 -5.94
N PHE A 89 1.90 5.08 -5.58
CA PHE A 89 3.05 5.11 -6.48
C PHE A 89 3.09 3.75 -7.21
N ASP A 90 2.54 3.70 -8.43
CA ASP A 90 2.57 2.51 -9.29
C ASP A 90 3.96 2.38 -9.91
N MET A 91 4.80 1.53 -9.34
CA MET A 91 6.18 1.41 -9.78
C MET A 91 6.32 0.41 -10.92
N SER A 92 7.18 0.71 -11.90
CA SER A 92 7.49 -0.27 -12.95
C SER A 92 8.15 -1.51 -12.34
N GLY A 93 7.70 -2.68 -12.76
CA GLY A 93 8.30 -3.97 -12.36
C GLY A 93 9.39 -4.48 -13.29
N GLN A 94 9.68 -3.76 -14.39
CA GLN A 94 10.70 -4.19 -15.35
C GLN A 94 12.07 -4.08 -14.69
N GLY A 95 12.93 -5.10 -14.86
CA GLY A 95 14.22 -5.18 -14.16
C GLY A 95 15.06 -3.90 -14.24
N ARG A 96 15.12 -3.26 -15.42
CA ARG A 96 15.87 -2.00 -15.64
C ARG A 96 15.36 -0.77 -14.87
N TYR A 97 14.18 -0.85 -14.27
CA TYR A 97 13.54 0.25 -13.53
C TYR A 97 13.33 -0.05 -12.05
N ARG A 98 13.63 -1.27 -11.55
CA ARG A 98 13.40 -1.64 -10.15
C ARG A 98 14.24 -0.84 -9.16
N ASN A 99 15.40 -0.34 -9.60
CA ASN A 99 16.22 0.59 -8.81
C ASN A 99 15.48 1.89 -8.45
N LEU A 100 14.38 2.24 -9.14
CA LEU A 100 13.58 3.41 -8.78
C LEU A 100 12.72 3.18 -7.53
N TRP A 101 12.50 1.94 -7.11
CA TRP A 101 11.66 1.63 -5.95
C TRP A 101 12.20 2.27 -4.67
N GLU A 102 13.52 2.18 -4.47
CA GLU A 102 14.17 2.65 -3.25
C GLU A 102 14.04 4.17 -3.03
N HIS A 103 13.88 4.93 -4.11
CA HIS A 103 13.69 6.38 -4.03
C HIS A 103 12.38 6.81 -3.37
N TYR A 104 11.40 5.90 -3.23
CA TYR A 104 10.08 6.18 -2.66
C TYR A 104 9.82 5.44 -1.34
N TYR A 105 10.80 4.65 -0.86
CA TYR A 105 10.62 3.85 0.35
C TYR A 105 10.29 4.70 1.58
N LYS A 106 10.94 5.85 1.75
CA LYS A 106 10.74 6.74 2.91
C LYS A 106 9.31 7.31 2.96
N GLU A 107 8.73 7.58 1.80
CA GLU A 107 7.41 8.17 1.62
C GLU A 107 6.28 7.15 1.79
N GLY A 108 6.54 5.87 1.51
CA GLY A 108 5.55 4.79 1.58
C GLY A 108 5.09 4.50 3.01
N GLN A 109 3.82 4.69 3.30
CA GLN A 109 3.18 4.37 4.59
C GLN A 109 2.59 2.97 4.63
N ALA A 110 2.40 2.37 3.46
CA ALA A 110 2.02 0.98 3.26
C ALA A 110 2.59 0.47 1.93
N ILE A 111 2.62 -0.85 1.77
CA ILE A 111 3.04 -1.52 0.54
C ILE A 111 1.90 -2.40 0.04
N ILE A 112 1.59 -2.31 -1.25
CA ILE A 112 0.86 -3.34 -1.98
C ILE A 112 1.89 -4.09 -2.83
N PHE A 113 2.03 -5.39 -2.63
CA PHE A 113 2.97 -6.22 -3.39
C PHE A 113 2.17 -7.23 -4.24
N VAL A 114 2.27 -7.11 -5.56
CA VAL A 114 1.45 -7.89 -6.50
C VAL A 114 2.27 -9.00 -7.14
N ILE A 115 1.79 -10.24 -6.99
CA ILE A 115 2.38 -11.46 -7.52
C ILE A 115 1.49 -12.02 -8.63
N ASP A 116 2.10 -12.43 -9.75
CA ASP A 116 1.42 -13.24 -10.75
C ASP A 116 1.37 -14.70 -10.28
N SER A 117 0.19 -15.19 -9.91
CA SER A 117 0.03 -16.56 -9.40
C SER A 117 0.16 -17.62 -10.50
N GLY A 118 0.04 -17.24 -11.77
CA GLY A 118 0.30 -18.12 -12.91
C GLY A 118 1.79 -18.28 -13.23
N ASP A 119 2.63 -17.35 -12.78
CA ASP A 119 4.05 -17.30 -13.12
C ASP A 119 4.93 -18.03 -12.09
N LYS A 120 4.87 -19.36 -12.15
CA LYS A 120 5.57 -20.25 -11.22
C LYS A 120 7.10 -20.09 -11.29
N LEU A 121 7.64 -19.78 -12.48
CA LEU A 121 9.08 -19.66 -12.70
C LEU A 121 9.64 -18.39 -12.04
N ARG A 122 8.92 -17.27 -12.12
CA ARG A 122 9.38 -16.00 -11.54
C ARG A 122 9.02 -15.83 -10.06
N MET A 123 8.44 -16.84 -9.41
CA MET A 123 8.17 -16.80 -7.97
C MET A 123 9.46 -16.60 -7.15
N VAL A 124 10.56 -17.21 -7.56
CA VAL A 124 11.88 -17.04 -6.92
C VAL A 124 12.36 -15.59 -7.06
N VAL A 125 12.20 -15.00 -8.25
CA VAL A 125 12.55 -13.59 -8.48
C VAL A 125 11.66 -12.66 -7.63
N ALA A 126 10.36 -12.95 -7.52
CA ALA A 126 9.45 -12.17 -6.68
C ALA A 126 9.85 -12.23 -5.20
N LYS A 127 10.27 -13.42 -4.73
CA LYS A 127 10.81 -13.61 -3.37
C LYS A 127 12.10 -12.82 -3.16
N GLU A 128 13.07 -12.88 -4.08
CA GLU A 128 14.33 -12.14 -3.99
C GLU A 128 14.11 -10.61 -3.93
N GLU A 129 13.18 -10.09 -4.75
CA GLU A 129 12.80 -8.68 -4.73
C GLU A 129 12.10 -8.29 -3.42
N LEU A 130 11.23 -9.17 -2.88
CA LEU A 130 10.61 -8.97 -1.57
C LEU A 130 11.64 -8.96 -0.45
N ASP A 131 12.59 -9.90 -0.44
CA ASP A 131 13.66 -9.95 0.55
C ASP A 131 14.55 -8.71 0.48
N THR A 132 14.86 -8.24 -0.73
CA THR A 132 15.64 -7.01 -0.95
C THR A 132 14.91 -5.80 -0.39
N LEU A 133 13.62 -5.67 -0.70
CA LEU A 133 12.74 -4.62 -0.16
C LEU A 133 12.70 -4.63 1.37
N LEU A 134 12.44 -5.80 1.98
CA LEU A 134 12.29 -5.94 3.44
C LEU A 134 13.60 -5.67 4.19
N ASN A 135 14.75 -5.96 3.58
CA ASN A 135 16.06 -5.72 4.19
C ASN A 135 16.60 -4.30 3.96
N HIS A 136 15.97 -3.50 3.10
CA HIS A 136 16.42 -2.14 2.83
C HIS A 136 16.34 -1.26 4.10
N PRO A 137 17.36 -0.41 4.41
CA PRO A 137 17.39 0.40 5.64
C PRO A 137 16.15 1.27 5.85
N ASP A 138 15.58 1.82 4.79
CA ASP A 138 14.37 2.67 4.82
C ASP A 138 13.06 1.90 5.03
N ILE A 139 13.08 0.57 5.06
CA ILE A 139 11.90 -0.31 5.24
C ILE A 139 12.06 -1.21 6.46
N LYS A 140 13.25 -1.80 6.64
CA LYS A 140 13.54 -2.84 7.63
C LYS A 140 13.03 -2.50 9.03
N HIS A 141 13.27 -1.29 9.51
CA HIS A 141 12.93 -0.90 10.89
C HIS A 141 11.52 -0.29 11.04
N ARG A 142 10.73 -0.20 9.97
CA ARG A 142 9.41 0.43 10.00
C ARG A 142 8.32 -0.62 10.03
N ARG A 143 7.40 -0.52 10.99
CA ARG A 143 6.18 -1.33 11.07
C ARG A 143 5.11 -0.76 10.13
N ILE A 144 5.32 -0.91 8.82
CA ILE A 144 4.33 -0.54 7.79
C ILE A 144 3.57 -1.78 7.31
N PRO A 145 2.25 -1.70 7.08
CA PRO A 145 1.48 -2.84 6.59
C PRO A 145 1.83 -3.21 5.15
N ILE A 146 1.84 -4.51 4.87
CA ILE A 146 2.09 -5.07 3.54
C ILE A 146 0.90 -5.92 3.10
N LEU A 147 0.18 -5.46 2.08
CA LEU A 147 -0.87 -6.23 1.42
C LEU A 147 -0.29 -6.96 0.22
N PHE A 148 -0.41 -8.28 0.19
CA PHE A 148 -0.02 -9.11 -0.94
C PHE A 148 -1.26 -9.46 -1.77
N PHE A 149 -1.16 -9.29 -3.09
CA PHE A 149 -2.13 -9.84 -4.02
C PHE A 149 -1.51 -11.03 -4.77
N ALA A 150 -2.05 -12.23 -4.50
CA ALA A 150 -1.86 -13.39 -5.34
C ALA A 150 -2.82 -13.25 -6.54
N ASN A 151 -2.36 -12.54 -7.57
CA ASN A 151 -3.19 -12.08 -8.67
C ASN A 151 -3.27 -13.10 -9.82
N LYS A 152 -4.21 -12.85 -10.75
CA LYS A 152 -4.52 -13.68 -11.93
C LYS A 152 -5.11 -15.04 -11.60
N MET A 153 -6.00 -15.06 -10.61
CA MET A 153 -6.70 -16.27 -10.18
C MET A 153 -7.71 -16.80 -11.21
N ASP A 154 -7.96 -16.06 -12.29
CA ASP A 154 -8.69 -16.52 -13.47
C ASP A 154 -7.93 -17.60 -14.28
N LEU A 155 -6.60 -17.67 -14.12
CA LEU A 155 -5.79 -18.65 -14.82
C LEU A 155 -5.95 -20.04 -14.20
N ARG A 156 -6.20 -21.05 -15.05
CA ARG A 156 -6.43 -22.45 -14.63
C ARG A 156 -5.32 -23.02 -13.73
N ASP A 157 -4.07 -22.64 -14.00
CA ASP A 157 -2.89 -23.16 -13.31
C ASP A 157 -2.33 -22.18 -12.25
N ALA A 158 -3.11 -21.16 -11.87
CA ALA A 158 -2.74 -20.21 -10.83
C ALA A 158 -2.50 -20.91 -9.49
N LEU A 159 -1.42 -20.53 -8.82
CA LEU A 159 -1.14 -20.94 -7.46
C LEU A 159 -2.14 -20.27 -6.50
N SER A 160 -2.66 -21.04 -5.54
CA SER A 160 -3.49 -20.46 -4.48
C SER A 160 -2.69 -19.47 -3.63
N ALA A 161 -3.37 -18.50 -3.02
CA ALA A 161 -2.75 -17.55 -2.09
C ALA A 161 -1.94 -18.25 -0.98
N VAL A 162 -2.43 -19.37 -0.46
CA VAL A 162 -1.70 -20.19 0.52
C VAL A 162 -0.38 -20.70 -0.05
N LYS A 163 -0.36 -21.17 -1.30
CA LYS A 163 0.85 -21.68 -1.93
C LYS A 163 1.83 -20.56 -2.27
N VAL A 164 1.33 -19.40 -2.74
CA VAL A 164 2.14 -18.20 -2.94
C VAL A 164 2.81 -17.76 -1.63
N SER A 165 2.04 -17.72 -0.54
CA SER A 165 2.54 -17.37 0.80
C SER A 165 3.70 -18.27 1.24
N GLN A 166 3.54 -19.59 1.09
CA GLN A 166 4.60 -20.57 1.38
C GLN A 166 5.86 -20.37 0.53
N LEU A 167 5.70 -20.11 -0.78
CA LEU A 167 6.83 -19.94 -1.70
C LEU A 167 7.61 -18.65 -1.45
N LEU A 168 6.92 -17.59 -1.00
CA LEU A 168 7.54 -16.33 -0.60
C LEU A 168 8.05 -16.36 0.86
N CYS A 169 7.70 -17.40 1.62
CA CYS A 169 7.99 -17.53 3.04
C CYS A 169 7.47 -16.34 3.87
N LEU A 170 6.24 -15.89 3.58
CA LEU A 170 5.64 -14.73 4.24
C LEU A 170 5.53 -14.89 5.75
N GLU A 171 5.46 -16.12 6.25
CA GLU A 171 5.50 -16.44 7.68
C GLU A 171 6.77 -15.93 8.38
N ASN A 172 7.86 -15.65 7.66
CA ASN A 172 9.08 -15.09 8.23
C ASN A 172 8.99 -13.58 8.50
N ILE A 173 7.98 -12.89 7.96
CA ILE A 173 7.73 -11.48 8.25
C ILE A 173 7.01 -11.40 9.60
N LYS A 174 7.76 -11.08 10.66
CA LYS A 174 7.26 -11.03 12.06
C LYS A 174 7.07 -9.62 12.60
N ASP A 175 7.75 -8.65 12.00
CA ASP A 175 7.87 -7.27 12.48
C ASP A 175 6.91 -6.30 11.80
N LYS A 176 6.13 -6.78 10.82
CA LYS A 176 5.17 -5.99 10.04
C LYS A 176 3.84 -6.72 9.92
N PRO A 177 2.70 -6.04 10.08
CA PRO A 177 1.42 -6.66 9.77
C PRO A 177 1.34 -6.90 8.26
N TRP A 178 0.86 -8.08 7.87
CA TRP A 178 0.67 -8.43 6.47
C TRP A 178 -0.56 -9.29 6.26
N HIS A 179 -1.09 -9.25 5.04
CA HIS A 179 -2.20 -10.08 4.61
C HIS A 179 -2.05 -10.43 3.13
N ILE A 180 -2.62 -11.56 2.71
CA ILE A 180 -2.57 -12.01 1.33
C ILE A 180 -3.98 -12.34 0.84
N CYS A 181 -4.38 -11.72 -0.27
CA CYS A 181 -5.64 -11.99 -0.95
C CYS A 181 -5.39 -12.69 -2.29
N ALA A 182 -6.21 -13.69 -2.60
CA ALA A 182 -6.36 -14.17 -3.96
C ALA A 182 -7.11 -13.11 -4.77
N SER A 183 -6.65 -12.77 -5.98
CA SER A 183 -7.30 -11.72 -6.78
C SER A 183 -7.35 -11.98 -8.28
N ASP A 184 -8.37 -11.41 -8.91
CA ASP A 184 -8.48 -11.25 -10.36
C ASP A 184 -8.62 -9.75 -10.64
N ALA A 185 -7.54 -9.12 -11.10
CA ALA A 185 -7.53 -7.69 -11.39
C ALA A 185 -8.45 -7.28 -12.55
N VAL A 186 -8.78 -8.20 -13.46
CA VAL A 186 -9.64 -7.91 -14.62
C VAL A 186 -11.10 -7.87 -14.21
N LYS A 187 -11.52 -8.79 -13.32
CA LYS A 187 -12.89 -8.82 -12.78
C LYS A 187 -13.07 -7.98 -11.51
N GLY A 188 -11.98 -7.67 -10.81
CA GLY A 188 -11.97 -6.98 -9.52
C GLY A 188 -12.23 -7.87 -8.32
N GLU A 189 -12.28 -9.19 -8.49
CA GLU A 189 -12.50 -10.14 -7.40
C GLU A 189 -11.32 -10.13 -6.41
N GLY A 190 -11.63 -10.16 -5.11
CA GLY A 190 -10.64 -10.15 -4.02
C GLY A 190 -9.96 -8.80 -3.74
N LEU A 191 -10.10 -7.80 -4.62
CA LEU A 191 -9.42 -6.51 -4.45
C LEU A 191 -9.96 -5.71 -3.27
N GLN A 192 -11.29 -5.67 -3.12
CA GLN A 192 -11.95 -4.90 -2.07
C GLN A 192 -11.59 -5.43 -0.68
N GLU A 193 -11.59 -6.75 -0.49
CA GLU A 193 -11.18 -7.41 0.76
C GLU A 193 -9.77 -7.00 1.19
N GLY A 194 -8.81 -7.04 0.27
CA GLY A 194 -7.44 -6.64 0.57
C GLY A 194 -7.30 -5.16 0.94
N VAL A 195 -8.00 -4.28 0.21
CA VAL A 195 -7.99 -2.84 0.50
C VAL A 195 -8.69 -2.53 1.83
N ASP A 196 -9.74 -3.27 2.17
CA ASP A 196 -10.42 -3.14 3.45
C ASP A 196 -9.52 -3.57 4.59
N TRP A 197 -8.81 -4.69 4.48
CA TRP A 197 -7.79 -5.07 5.45
C TRP A 197 -6.71 -3.99 5.61
N LEU A 198 -6.25 -3.41 4.50
CA LEU A 198 -5.21 -2.39 4.51
C LEU A 198 -5.67 -1.09 5.20
N GLN A 199 -6.92 -0.67 4.96
CA GLN A 199 -7.47 0.53 5.57
C GLN A 199 -7.66 0.36 7.07
N GLU A 200 -8.14 -0.81 7.51
CA GLU A 200 -8.35 -1.12 8.92
C GLU A 200 -7.00 -1.15 9.66
N THR A 201 -6.03 -1.87 9.09
CA THR A 201 -4.69 -1.99 9.66
C THR A 201 -3.96 -0.65 9.74
N HIS A 202 -4.11 0.23 8.73
CA HIS A 202 -3.46 1.55 8.75
C HIS A 202 -4.20 2.58 9.63
N CYS A 203 -5.52 2.41 9.82
CA CYS A 203 -6.31 3.25 10.72
C CYS A 203 -6.19 2.84 12.18
N ALA A 204 -5.83 1.59 12.47
CA ALA A 204 -5.57 1.12 13.83
C ALA A 204 -4.50 2.01 14.50
N ASP A 205 -4.88 2.69 15.59
CA ASP A 205 -3.94 3.44 16.41
C ASP A 205 -3.06 2.42 17.17
N PRO A 206 -1.72 2.49 17.08
CA PRO A 206 -0.83 1.67 17.90
C PRO A 206 -1.16 1.76 19.41
N ARG A 207 -1.72 2.88 19.87
CA ARG A 207 -2.19 3.02 21.26
C ARG A 207 -3.43 2.19 21.54
N GLU A 208 -4.34 2.01 20.59
CA GLU A 208 -5.51 1.16 20.78
C GLU A 208 -5.16 -0.33 20.81
N GLU A 209 -4.16 -0.77 20.04
CA GLU A 209 -3.60 -2.12 20.18
C GLU A 209 -2.98 -2.32 21.58
N VAL A 210 -2.17 -1.36 22.05
CA VAL A 210 -1.57 -1.41 23.40
C VAL A 210 -2.65 -1.36 24.50
N ILE A 211 -3.69 -0.53 24.34
CA ILE A 211 -4.83 -0.46 25.26
C ILE A 211 -5.63 -1.77 25.24
N ALA A 212 -5.83 -2.39 24.07
CA ALA A 212 -6.49 -3.68 23.96
C ALA A 212 -5.68 -4.79 24.62
N ASP A 213 -4.37 -4.83 24.41
CA ASP A 213 -3.45 -5.78 25.07
C ASP A 213 -3.44 -5.58 26.59
N ILE A 214 -3.39 -4.33 27.07
CA ILE A 214 -3.47 -4.02 28.50
C ILE A 214 -4.84 -4.42 29.08
N LYS A 215 -5.94 -4.20 28.35
CA LYS A 215 -7.29 -4.61 28.78
C LYS A 215 -7.44 -6.13 28.89
N HIS A 216 -6.68 -6.91 28.11
CA HIS A 216 -6.69 -8.38 28.14
C HIS A 216 -5.56 -8.98 29.00
N SER A 217 -4.53 -8.21 29.37
CA SER A 217 -3.45 -8.60 30.28
C SER A 217 -3.97 -9.11 31.63
N GLY A 218 -3.38 -10.14 32.24
CA GLY A 218 -3.76 -10.62 33.57
C GLY A 218 -3.44 -9.65 34.73
N ASP A 219 -2.80 -8.53 34.44
CA ASP A 219 -2.35 -7.54 35.42
C ASP A 219 -3.45 -6.49 35.70
N SER A 220 -4.05 -6.57 36.88
CA SER A 220 -5.14 -5.70 37.32
C SER A 220 -4.73 -4.23 37.51
N GLU A 221 -3.46 -3.96 37.81
CA GLU A 221 -2.96 -2.60 38.08
C GLU A 221 -2.72 -1.85 36.77
N LEU A 222 -2.15 -2.54 35.77
CA LEU A 222 -2.03 -2.04 34.39
C LEU A 222 -3.40 -1.73 33.77
N ARG A 223 -4.41 -2.58 33.99
CA ARG A 223 -5.80 -2.34 33.52
C ARG A 223 -6.42 -1.07 34.12
N ALA A 224 -6.22 -0.83 35.42
CA ALA A 224 -6.76 0.34 36.11
C ALA A 224 -6.12 1.64 35.61
N GLN A 225 -4.79 1.64 35.39
CA GLN A 225 -4.08 2.78 34.81
C GLN A 225 -4.57 3.10 33.39
N CYS A 226 -4.83 2.07 32.59
CA CYS A 226 -5.35 2.24 31.22
C CYS A 226 -6.74 2.91 31.18
N GLN A 227 -7.64 2.59 32.11
CA GLN A 227 -8.96 3.22 32.20
C GLN A 227 -8.88 4.71 32.50
N ILE A 228 -7.93 5.15 33.33
CA ILE A 228 -7.76 6.57 33.71
C ILE A 228 -7.33 7.41 32.51
N VAL A 229 -6.46 6.88 31.64
CA VAL A 229 -6.00 7.59 30.43
C VAL A 229 -7.15 7.75 29.43
N SER A 230 -8.03 6.77 29.28
CA SER A 230 -9.18 6.83 28.36
C SER A 230 -10.24 7.90 28.73
N PHE A 231 -10.39 8.26 30.00
CA PHE A 231 -11.35 9.28 30.45
C PHE A 231 -10.82 10.73 30.33
N SER A 232 -9.52 10.92 30.15
CA SER A 232 -8.89 12.25 30.08
C SER A 232 -8.94 12.92 28.70
N HIS A 233 -9.44 12.22 27.68
CA HIS A 233 -9.44 12.65 26.28
C HIS A 233 -10.86 12.70 25.65
N ALA A 234 -11.92 12.60 26.46
CA ALA A 234 -13.31 12.77 26.04
C ALA A 234 -13.79 14.21 26.25
#